data_AF-A0A7V8Y610-F1
#
_entry.id   AF-A0A7V8Y610-F1
#
_cell.length_a   1.000
_cell.length_b   1.000
_cell.length_c   1.000
_cell.angle_alpha   90.00
_cell.angle_beta   90.00
_cell.angle_gamma   90.00
#
_symmetry.space_group_name_H-M   'P 1'
#
loop_
_entity.id
_entity.type
_entity.pdbx_description
1 polymer ?
#
loop_
_entity_poly.entity_id
_entity_poly.type
_entity_poly.pdbx_seq_one_letter_code
_entity_poly.pdbx_strand_id
1 'polypeptide(L)'
;MRRSLAAPGVATAIMLLAACGSTATPAASVSSTTPPPAVSSPSATTTPSAPPSSLAGHWWPVATLAQAIDVQAAVDAGRQPWLLDPEEVAIAYAGAELGWSAPQVVRADGGTVELRDTSSGRLTALTLTQPVRKGPTGIWVVTGTQQR
;
A
#
# COMPACT_ATOMS: atom_id res chain seq x y z
N MET A 1 15.99 -41.22 22.12
CA MET A 1 15.77 -40.48 23.38
C MET A 1 16.58 -39.17 23.36
N ARG A 2 16.25 -38.24 24.26
CA ARG A 2 16.80 -36.86 24.40
C ARG A 2 18.33 -36.75 24.38
N ARG A 3 18.86 -35.65 23.78
CA ARG A 3 19.88 -34.70 24.30
C ARG A 3 19.98 -33.52 23.31
N SER A 4 19.74 -32.26 23.69
CA SER A 4 20.59 -31.34 24.50
C SER A 4 21.70 -30.69 23.65
N LEU A 5 22.02 -29.39 23.74
CA LEU A 5 21.57 -28.29 24.63
C LEU A 5 20.78 -27.21 23.80
N ALA A 6 20.70 -25.88 23.96
CA ALA A 6 21.22 -24.88 24.92
C ALA A 6 20.30 -23.61 25.01
N ALA A 7 20.64 -22.65 25.88
CA ALA A 7 20.10 -21.28 26.03
C ALA A 7 21.17 -20.40 26.76
N PRO A 8 21.01 -19.07 26.98
CA PRO A 8 19.98 -18.10 26.58
C PRO A 8 20.57 -17.07 25.56
N GLY A 9 20.40 -15.73 25.53
CA GLY A 9 19.66 -14.73 26.34
C GLY A 9 20.17 -13.29 26.12
N VAL A 10 19.63 -12.30 26.87
CA VAL A 10 20.13 -10.89 27.05
C VAL A 10 19.91 -9.96 25.81
N ALA A 11 19.61 -8.66 25.89
CA ALA A 11 19.42 -7.70 27.00
C ALA A 11 18.15 -6.81 26.83
N THR A 12 17.64 -6.26 27.93
CA THR A 12 16.76 -5.08 27.93
C THR A 12 17.61 -3.82 28.13
N ALA A 13 17.38 -2.76 27.34
CA ALA A 13 18.03 -1.46 27.53
C ALA A 13 17.01 -0.38 27.88
N ILE A 14 17.07 0.13 29.11
CA ILE A 14 16.33 1.32 29.56
C ILE A 14 17.35 2.46 29.66
N MET A 15 17.05 3.62 29.07
CA MET A 15 17.75 4.86 29.38
C MET A 15 16.76 5.99 29.70
N LEU A 16 17.20 6.89 30.58
CA LEU A 16 16.41 7.92 31.25
C LEU A 16 17.28 9.18 31.46
N LEU A 17 16.61 10.32 31.71
CA LEU A 17 17.10 11.58 32.32
C LEU A 17 17.81 12.62 31.43
N ALA A 18 17.76 13.87 31.94
CA ALA A 18 18.35 15.13 31.45
C ALA A 18 17.87 15.61 30.06
N ALA A 19 17.11 16.69 29.85
CA ALA A 19 16.82 17.91 30.61
C ALA A 19 17.94 18.99 30.62
N CYS A 20 17.80 19.98 29.73
CA CYS A 20 18.19 21.37 29.93
C CYS A 20 17.30 22.27 29.03
N GLY A 21 17.07 23.53 29.40
CA GLY A 21 16.20 24.45 28.66
C GLY A 21 16.94 25.71 28.18
N SER A 22 16.27 26.52 27.35
CA SER A 22 16.73 27.85 26.95
C SER A 22 15.54 28.82 26.83
N THR A 23 15.79 30.10 27.13
CA THR A 23 14.76 31.10 27.46
C THR A 23 14.26 31.91 26.26
N ALA A 24 13.03 32.42 26.35
CA ALA A 24 12.33 33.14 25.28
C ALA A 24 12.73 34.62 25.14
N THR A 25 12.37 35.22 23.99
CA THR A 25 11.94 36.62 23.80
C THR A 25 11.15 36.72 22.47
N PRO A 26 10.01 37.44 22.39
CA PRO A 26 9.12 37.39 21.22
C PRO A 26 9.42 38.45 20.15
N ALA A 27 8.96 38.19 18.92
CA ALA A 27 8.77 39.18 17.86
C ALA A 27 7.35 39.03 17.27
N ALA A 28 6.71 40.14 16.90
CA ALA A 28 5.27 40.17 16.64
C ALA A 28 4.92 40.25 15.14
N SER A 29 3.85 39.55 14.76
CA SER A 29 2.75 40.09 13.91
C SER A 29 1.61 39.09 13.82
N VAL A 30 0.41 39.48 14.29
CA VAL A 30 -0.83 38.70 14.13
C VAL A 30 -1.81 39.44 13.23
N SER A 31 -2.02 38.95 12.01
CA SER A 31 -3.14 39.31 11.12
C SER A 31 -3.16 38.39 9.89
N SER A 32 -3.82 37.23 10.03
CA SER A 32 -4.15 36.34 8.90
C SER A 32 -5.66 36.15 8.87
N THR A 33 -6.32 36.78 7.90
CA THR A 33 -7.79 36.84 7.81
C THR A 33 -8.41 35.49 7.44
N THR A 34 -9.47 35.13 8.15
CA THR A 34 -10.33 33.95 7.91
C THR A 34 -10.90 33.92 6.48
N PRO A 35 -10.85 32.75 5.82
CA PRO A 35 -12.11 32.08 5.46
C PRO A 35 -12.23 30.70 6.13
N PRO A 36 -13.46 30.20 6.39
CA PRO A 36 -13.66 28.81 6.79
C PRO A 36 -13.34 27.85 5.63
N PRO A 37 -12.98 26.58 5.91
CA PRO A 37 -12.88 25.57 4.87
C PRO A 37 -14.27 25.32 4.28
N ALA A 38 -14.45 25.60 2.99
CA ALA A 38 -15.64 25.19 2.25
C ALA A 38 -15.63 23.66 2.13
N VAL A 39 -16.46 22.99 2.93
CA VAL A 39 -16.64 21.54 2.87
C VAL A 39 -17.48 21.20 1.65
N SER A 40 -16.85 21.26 0.48
CA SER A 40 -17.39 20.76 -0.78
C SER A 40 -17.38 19.24 -0.77
N SER A 41 -18.29 18.64 0.01
CA SER A 41 -18.57 17.21 -0.03
C SER A 41 -18.89 16.81 -1.47
N PRO A 42 -18.11 15.92 -2.12
CA PRO A 42 -18.47 15.42 -3.44
C PRO A 42 -19.78 14.63 -3.30
N SER A 43 -20.82 15.09 -3.99
CA SER A 43 -22.11 14.39 -4.02
C SER A 43 -21.90 12.96 -4.53
N ALA A 44 -22.21 11.98 -3.69
CA ALA A 44 -22.12 10.57 -4.05
C ALA A 44 -23.23 10.21 -5.06
N THR A 45 -22.99 10.48 -6.34
CA THR A 45 -23.85 10.03 -7.43
C THR A 45 -23.82 8.51 -7.47
N THR A 46 -24.88 7.87 -6.98
CA THR A 46 -25.05 6.42 -6.96
C THR A 46 -25.31 5.87 -8.36
N THR A 47 -24.24 5.75 -9.16
CA THR A 47 -24.27 5.00 -10.42
C THR A 47 -24.51 3.51 -10.13
N PRO A 48 -25.36 2.79 -10.89
CA PRO A 48 -25.72 1.41 -10.59
C PRO A 48 -24.52 0.44 -10.57
N SER A 49 -24.64 -0.61 -9.74
CA SER A 49 -23.66 -1.69 -9.62
C SER A 49 -23.49 -2.45 -10.95
N ALA A 50 -22.47 -2.08 -11.72
CA ALA A 50 -21.98 -2.92 -12.80
C ALA A 50 -21.45 -4.26 -12.25
N PRO A 51 -21.61 -5.39 -12.97
CA PRO A 51 -20.86 -6.59 -12.65
C PRO A 51 -19.36 -6.31 -12.79
N PRO A 52 -18.48 -7.02 -12.05
CA PRO A 52 -17.04 -6.78 -12.12
C PRO A 52 -16.51 -7.06 -13.51
N SER A 53 -16.15 -6.00 -14.24
CA SER A 53 -15.42 -6.11 -15.50
C SER A 53 -14.09 -6.84 -15.23
N SER A 54 -13.88 -7.97 -15.89
CA SER A 54 -12.59 -8.64 -15.87
C SER A 54 -11.53 -7.67 -16.41
N LEU A 55 -10.50 -7.38 -15.62
CA LEU A 55 -9.41 -6.45 -15.94
C LEU A 55 -8.44 -7.01 -17.02
N ALA A 56 -8.93 -7.87 -17.90
CA ALA A 56 -8.14 -8.57 -18.91
C ALA A 56 -7.63 -7.57 -19.97
N GLY A 57 -6.40 -7.09 -19.78
CA GLY A 57 -5.71 -6.18 -20.70
C GLY A 57 -5.47 -4.77 -20.17
N HIS A 58 -6.00 -4.40 -19.00
CA HIS A 58 -5.55 -3.19 -18.28
C HIS A 58 -4.43 -3.56 -17.31
N TRP A 59 -3.41 -2.71 -17.23
CA TRP A 59 -2.24 -2.88 -16.37
C TRP A 59 -2.24 -1.76 -15.32
N TRP A 60 -2.00 -2.11 -14.05
CA TRP A 60 -2.02 -1.17 -12.93
C TRP A 60 -0.81 -1.39 -12.01
N PRO A 61 -0.10 -0.32 -11.55
CA PRO A 61 -0.42 1.10 -11.70
C PRO A 61 0.16 1.75 -12.98
N VAL A 62 0.75 0.96 -13.88
CA VAL A 62 1.39 1.42 -15.12
C VAL A 62 0.66 0.89 -16.34
N ALA A 63 0.26 1.75 -17.28
CA ALA A 63 -0.54 1.35 -18.44
C ALA A 63 0.28 0.70 -19.58
N THR A 64 1.61 0.75 -19.53
CA THR A 64 2.52 0.24 -20.59
C THR A 64 3.83 -0.32 -20.04
N LEU A 65 4.52 -1.15 -20.84
CA LEU A 65 5.87 -1.63 -20.53
C LEU A 65 6.90 -0.49 -20.42
N ALA A 66 6.77 0.59 -21.19
CA ALA A 66 7.67 1.75 -21.09
C ALA A 66 7.55 2.41 -19.71
N GLN A 67 6.32 2.73 -19.27
CA GLN A 67 6.07 3.24 -17.92
C GLN A 67 6.52 2.25 -16.83
N ALA A 68 6.41 0.94 -17.06
CA ALA A 68 6.93 -0.06 -16.13
C ALA A 68 8.47 0.02 -15.98
N ILE A 69 9.21 0.31 -17.07
CA ILE A 69 10.67 0.52 -17.02
C ILE A 69 11.01 1.79 -16.23
N ASP A 70 10.30 2.90 -16.48
CA ASP A 70 10.49 4.16 -15.74
C ASP A 70 10.19 3.99 -14.24
N VAL A 71 9.13 3.26 -13.90
CA VAL A 71 8.77 2.94 -12.50
C VAL A 71 9.76 1.97 -11.87
N GLN A 72 10.26 0.96 -12.59
CA GLN A 72 11.34 0.08 -12.11
C GLN A 72 12.59 0.90 -11.77
N ALA A 73 13.00 1.83 -12.64
CA ALA A 73 14.14 2.71 -12.37
C ALA A 73 13.90 3.66 -11.18
N ALA A 74 12.66 4.10 -10.96
CA ALA A 74 12.29 4.88 -9.78
C ALA A 74 12.32 4.06 -8.48
N VAL A 75 11.95 2.77 -8.54
CA VAL A 75 11.98 1.83 -7.41
C VAL A 75 13.41 1.37 -7.10
N ASP A 76 14.23 1.12 -8.13
CA ASP A 76 15.67 0.87 -7.99
C ASP A 76 16.39 2.09 -7.35
N ALA A 77 15.84 3.30 -7.54
CA ALA A 77 16.25 4.54 -6.88
C ALA A 77 15.55 4.80 -5.51
N GLY A 78 14.90 3.79 -4.92
CA GLY A 78 14.33 3.83 -3.57
C GLY A 78 12.95 4.49 -3.42
N ARG A 79 12.27 4.84 -4.50
CA ARG A 79 10.89 5.37 -4.44
C ARG A 79 9.88 4.22 -4.39
N GLN A 80 8.73 4.43 -3.77
CA GLN A 80 7.60 3.47 -3.80
C GLN A 80 8.00 1.99 -3.58
N PRO A 81 8.78 1.64 -2.53
CA PRO A 81 9.32 0.29 -2.34
C PRO A 81 8.24 -0.80 -2.18
N TRP A 82 7.01 -0.41 -1.82
CA TRP A 82 5.83 -1.27 -1.80
C TRP A 82 5.56 -1.97 -3.15
N LEU A 83 6.03 -1.42 -4.28
CA LEU A 83 5.91 -2.05 -5.60
C LEU A 83 6.70 -3.36 -5.74
N LEU A 84 7.65 -3.64 -4.85
CA LEU A 84 8.41 -4.89 -4.84
C LEU A 84 7.66 -6.06 -4.17
N ASP A 85 6.60 -5.76 -3.41
CA ASP A 85 5.80 -6.72 -2.68
C ASP A 85 4.43 -6.92 -3.37
N PRO A 86 4.05 -8.14 -3.77
CA PRO A 86 2.78 -8.37 -4.46
C PRO A 86 1.57 -8.16 -3.54
N GLU A 87 1.71 -8.30 -2.21
CA GLU A 87 0.63 -8.13 -1.24
C GLU A 87 0.30 -6.64 -1.05
N GLU A 88 1.32 -5.79 -0.89
CA GLU A 88 1.14 -4.34 -0.82
C GLU A 88 0.56 -3.77 -2.13
N VAL A 89 1.03 -4.23 -3.29
CA VAL A 89 0.46 -3.83 -4.59
C VAL A 89 -1.01 -4.26 -4.72
N ALA A 90 -1.36 -5.44 -4.23
CA ALA A 90 -2.74 -5.92 -4.22
C ALA A 90 -3.63 -5.07 -3.29
N ILE A 91 -3.17 -4.78 -2.07
CA ILE A 91 -3.84 -3.88 -1.11
C ILE A 91 -4.07 -2.50 -1.71
N ALA A 92 -3.04 -1.92 -2.34
CA ALA A 92 -3.12 -0.60 -2.98
C ALA A 92 -4.12 -0.59 -4.16
N TYR A 93 -4.14 -1.64 -5.00
CA TYR A 93 -5.12 -1.80 -6.07
C TYR A 93 -6.55 -1.89 -5.51
N ALA A 94 -6.78 -2.63 -4.43
CA ALA A 94 -8.11 -2.75 -3.84
C ALA A 94 -8.62 -1.43 -3.24
N GLY A 95 -7.73 -0.62 -2.65
CA GLY A 95 -8.07 0.73 -2.22
C GLY A 95 -8.40 1.66 -3.39
N ALA A 96 -7.57 1.67 -4.45
CA ALA A 96 -7.70 2.60 -5.58
C ALA A 96 -8.83 2.24 -6.56
N GLU A 97 -8.86 1.00 -7.06
CA GLU A 97 -9.74 0.57 -8.16
C GLU A 97 -11.03 -0.11 -7.68
N LEU A 98 -11.01 -0.75 -6.50
CA LEU A 98 -12.18 -1.41 -5.93
C LEU A 98 -12.88 -0.59 -4.83
N GLY A 99 -12.25 0.50 -4.36
CA GLY A 99 -12.77 1.37 -3.29
C GLY A 99 -12.80 0.73 -1.90
N TRP A 100 -12.03 -0.34 -1.66
CA TRP A 100 -12.07 -1.08 -0.39
C TRP A 100 -11.31 -0.32 0.70
N SER A 101 -12.00 0.03 1.78
CA SER A 101 -11.40 0.78 2.90
C SER A 101 -10.57 -0.09 3.86
N ALA A 102 -10.80 -1.41 3.87
CA ALA A 102 -10.09 -2.36 4.72
C ALA A 102 -9.90 -3.73 4.02
N PRO A 103 -9.11 -3.77 2.92
CA PRO A 103 -8.68 -5.02 2.29
C PRO A 103 -7.75 -5.81 3.23
N GLN A 104 -7.89 -7.13 3.24
CA GLN A 104 -7.01 -8.05 3.94
C GLN A 104 -6.56 -9.15 2.97
N VAL A 105 -5.25 -9.46 2.96
CA VAL A 105 -4.74 -10.64 2.24
C VAL A 105 -5.17 -11.92 2.95
N VAL A 106 -5.73 -12.85 2.17
CA VAL A 106 -6.12 -14.21 2.59
C VAL A 106 -5.06 -15.22 2.15
N ARG A 107 -4.39 -14.97 1.02
CA ARG A 107 -3.42 -15.86 0.38
C ARG A 107 -2.59 -15.06 -0.64
N ALA A 108 -1.29 -15.35 -0.71
CA ALA A 108 -0.40 -14.90 -1.79
C ALA A 108 0.40 -16.10 -2.33
N ASP A 109 0.22 -16.40 -3.62
CA ASP A 109 0.80 -17.57 -4.29
C ASP A 109 1.34 -17.16 -5.68
N GLY A 110 2.66 -17.00 -5.82
CA GLY A 110 3.37 -17.01 -7.12
C GLY A 110 2.96 -15.96 -8.17
N GLY A 111 2.36 -14.83 -7.77
CA GLY A 111 1.77 -13.85 -8.70
C GLY A 111 0.24 -13.86 -8.74
N THR A 112 -0.42 -14.59 -7.85
CA THR A 112 -1.85 -14.40 -7.51
C THR A 112 -1.96 -14.00 -6.04
N VAL A 113 -2.74 -12.96 -5.75
CA VAL A 113 -3.06 -12.54 -4.37
C VAL A 113 -4.57 -12.53 -4.19
N GLU A 114 -5.07 -13.26 -3.20
CA GLU A 114 -6.48 -13.30 -2.83
C GLU A 114 -6.74 -12.34 -1.68
N LEU A 115 -7.60 -11.34 -1.94
CA LEU A 115 -8.00 -10.33 -0.97
C LEU A 115 -9.44 -10.56 -0.52
N ARG A 116 -9.70 -10.19 0.72
CA ARG A 116 -11.04 -10.05 1.30
C ARG A 116 -11.26 -8.60 1.72
N ASP A 117 -12.38 -8.01 1.34
CA ASP A 117 -12.86 -6.82 2.02
C ASP A 117 -13.43 -7.22 3.37
N THR A 118 -12.88 -6.68 4.46
CA THR A 118 -13.39 -6.94 5.80
C THR A 118 -14.75 -6.26 6.06
N SER A 119 -15.11 -5.26 5.26
CA SER A 119 -16.35 -4.48 5.38
C SER A 119 -17.57 -5.21 4.79
N SER A 120 -17.47 -5.69 3.54
CA SER A 120 -18.54 -6.41 2.82
C SER A 120 -18.37 -7.94 2.84
N GLY A 121 -17.21 -8.46 3.23
CA GLY A 121 -16.88 -9.88 3.19
C GLY A 121 -16.52 -10.43 1.80
N ARG A 122 -16.57 -9.59 0.75
CA ARG A 122 -16.32 -9.94 -0.66
C ARG A 122 -14.90 -10.46 -0.88
N LEU A 123 -14.74 -11.52 -1.66
CA LEU A 123 -13.45 -12.08 -2.05
C LEU A 123 -13.07 -11.67 -3.48
N THR A 124 -11.79 -11.44 -3.73
CA THR A 124 -11.26 -11.11 -5.06
C THR A 124 -9.81 -11.58 -5.20
N ALA A 125 -9.55 -12.42 -6.18
CA ALA A 125 -8.20 -12.80 -6.60
C ALA A 125 -7.69 -11.79 -7.64
N LEU A 126 -6.51 -11.22 -7.40
CA LEU A 126 -5.77 -10.39 -8.33
C LEU A 126 -4.65 -11.22 -8.97
N THR A 127 -4.44 -11.04 -10.28
CA THR A 127 -3.31 -11.60 -11.00
C THR A 127 -2.28 -10.49 -11.19
N LEU A 128 -1.07 -10.71 -10.67
CA LEU A 128 0.05 -9.79 -10.73
C LEU A 128 1.20 -10.40 -11.52
N THR A 129 1.87 -9.57 -12.31
CA THR A 129 3.07 -9.96 -13.05
C THR A 129 4.19 -8.95 -12.82
N GLN A 130 5.43 -9.40 -12.94
CA GLN A 130 6.59 -8.51 -12.98
C GLN A 130 7.03 -8.32 -14.43
N PRO A 131 6.77 -7.17 -15.10
CA PRO A 131 6.96 -7.05 -16.54
C PRO A 131 8.39 -6.72 -16.97
N VAL A 132 9.21 -6.09 -16.12
CA VAL A 132 10.58 -5.63 -16.47
C VAL A 132 11.67 -6.65 -16.11
N ARG A 133 11.61 -7.20 -14.89
CA ARG A 133 12.54 -8.20 -14.36
C ARG A 133 11.78 -9.15 -13.42
N LYS A 134 12.30 -10.35 -13.17
CA LYS A 134 11.71 -11.32 -12.23
C LYS A 134 12.49 -11.36 -10.91
N GLY A 135 11.81 -11.78 -9.83
CA GLY A 135 12.41 -11.98 -8.50
C GLY A 135 12.24 -10.77 -7.56
N PRO A 136 12.86 -10.78 -6.36
CA PRO A 136 12.54 -9.83 -5.27
C PRO A 136 12.77 -8.34 -5.55
N THR A 137 13.46 -7.99 -6.64
CA THR A 137 13.68 -6.59 -7.06
C THR A 137 12.81 -6.16 -8.24
N GLY A 138 11.93 -7.03 -8.75
CA GLY A 138 11.00 -6.67 -9.82
C GLY A 138 9.72 -6.03 -9.31
N ILE A 139 9.32 -4.90 -9.91
CA ILE A 139 8.02 -4.29 -9.61
C ILE A 139 6.87 -5.25 -10.00
N TRP A 140 5.81 -5.28 -9.20
CA TRP A 140 4.57 -5.98 -9.52
C TRP A 140 3.54 -5.04 -10.15
N VAL A 141 2.82 -5.58 -11.13
CA VAL A 141 1.78 -4.90 -11.90
C VAL A 141 0.56 -5.83 -11.94
N VAL A 142 -0.60 -5.34 -11.51
CA VAL A 142 -1.86 -6.07 -11.63
C VAL A 142 -2.28 -6.08 -13.10
N THR A 143 -2.56 -7.27 -13.64
CA THR A 143 -2.95 -7.49 -15.05
C THR A 143 -4.27 -8.27 -15.19
N GLY A 144 -4.98 -8.49 -14.08
CA GLY A 144 -6.22 -9.24 -14.03
C GLY A 144 -6.87 -9.20 -12.65
N THR A 145 -8.19 -9.26 -12.60
CA THR A 145 -8.99 -9.36 -11.37
C THR A 145 -10.12 -10.36 -11.58
N GLN A 146 -10.37 -11.21 -10.58
CA GLN A 146 -11.46 -12.18 -10.58
C GLN A 146 -12.13 -12.19 -9.20
N GLN A 147 -13.41 -11.87 -9.15
CA GLN A 147 -14.20 -11.95 -7.92
C GLN A 147 -14.68 -13.39 -7.68
N ARG A 148 -14.93 -13.72 -6.41
CA ARG A 148 -15.26 -15.06 -5.93
C ARG A 148 -16.47 -15.00 -5.00
#